data_AF-A0A520TQX9-F1
#
_entry.id   AF-A0A520TQX9-F1
#
_cell.length_a   1.000
_cell.length_b   1.000
_cell.length_c   1.000
_cell.angle_alpha   90.00
_cell.angle_beta   90.00
_cell.angle_gamma   90.00
#
_symmetry.space_group_name_H-M   'P 1'
#
loop_
_entity.id
_entity.type
_entity.pdbx_description
1 polymer ?
#
loop_
_entity_poly.entity_id
_entity_poly.type
_entity_poly.pdbx_seq_one_letter_code
_entity_poly.pdbx_strand_id
1 'polypeptide(L)'
;MKGNILFKIILNLIVLFNCTKFIAQSDSEIFLLDIKFKQDKIEIFNVKKISNNKGYNNQPIFVSNDKILFTSERNLQNDIVQYDSSENSLKYLTNTLTSEYSPIRYKKNKITAVSLDKKGEQYLRIYDIKDNTFKIPFTDKIVGYYNYSKQIKNLIISSVLENNELVLYTSNLKTKEHTYVDNNTGRSIHNIPKYKFGQEKISYISKKDSIWNINYVDLSNYKTKTITTTLNNNEDICWFKDGSILTSHKNNLYIFNSKLSKNWKLLCSLEEYGITNISRIAINPDNDKLALVNSK
;
A
#
# COMPACT_ATOMS: atom_id res chain seq x y z
N MET A 1 -28.99 17.45 53.38
CA MET A 1 -28.08 16.29 53.18
C MET A 1 -28.86 15.17 52.52
N LYS A 2 -28.30 14.62 51.43
CA LYS A 2 -28.78 13.50 50.59
C LYS A 2 -30.05 13.77 49.79
N GLY A 3 -29.85 14.36 48.60
CA GLY A 3 -30.74 14.18 47.47
C GLY A 3 -30.51 12.81 46.82
N ASN A 4 -31.52 12.35 46.09
CA ASN A 4 -31.34 11.51 44.90
C ASN A 4 -32.57 11.69 44.01
N ILE A 5 -32.38 12.52 43.00
CA ILE A 5 -33.24 12.68 41.84
C ILE A 5 -33.08 11.40 41.02
N LEU A 6 -34.12 10.57 40.94
CA LEU A 6 -34.24 9.55 39.91
C LEU A 6 -35.35 9.97 38.96
N PHE A 7 -34.97 10.74 37.94
CA PHE A 7 -35.82 11.04 36.80
C PHE A 7 -35.00 10.80 35.54
N LYS A 8 -35.50 9.88 34.70
CA LYS A 8 -35.26 9.70 33.26
C LYS A 8 -33.80 9.86 32.79
N ILE A 9 -33.21 8.85 32.16
CA ILE A 9 -33.38 8.67 30.72
C ILE A 9 -33.05 7.21 30.38
N ILE A 10 -34.04 6.53 29.78
CA ILE A 10 -33.84 5.36 28.94
C ILE A 10 -33.09 5.87 27.70
N LEU A 11 -31.79 5.60 27.58
CA LEU A 11 -31.03 5.86 26.36
C LEU A 11 -30.61 4.54 25.73
N ASN A 12 -31.42 4.12 24.76
CA ASN A 12 -31.06 3.40 23.53
C ASN A 12 -29.74 2.61 23.56
N LEU A 13 -29.85 1.34 23.98
CA LEU A 13 -29.01 0.25 23.51
C LEU A 13 -29.34 -0.02 22.03
N ILE A 14 -28.81 0.82 21.15
CA ILE A 14 -28.68 0.51 19.73
C ILE A 14 -27.19 0.28 19.49
N VAL A 15 -26.73 -0.92 19.86
CA VAL A 15 -25.56 -1.49 19.20
C VAL A 15 -26.04 -1.84 17.80
N LEU A 16 -25.95 -0.87 16.89
CA LEU A 16 -25.90 -1.17 15.46
C LEU A 16 -24.65 -2.03 15.28
N PHE A 17 -24.84 -3.34 15.39
CA PHE A 17 -24.11 -4.31 14.61
C PHE A 17 -24.31 -3.89 13.15
N ASN A 18 -23.47 -2.97 12.70
CA ASN A 18 -23.04 -3.01 11.33
C ASN A 18 -22.27 -4.33 11.21
N CYS A 19 -23.03 -5.41 11.01
CA CYS A 19 -22.64 -6.44 10.06
C CYS A 19 -22.38 -5.68 8.76
N THR A 20 -21.20 -5.06 8.66
CA THR A 20 -20.58 -4.86 7.38
C THR A 20 -20.63 -6.25 6.79
N LYS A 21 -21.50 -6.39 5.78
CA LYS A 21 -21.46 -7.53 4.89
C LYS A 21 -19.97 -7.78 4.68
N PHE A 22 -19.52 -9.02 4.90
CA PHE A 22 -18.38 -9.52 4.16
C PHE A 22 -18.75 -9.27 2.70
N ILE A 23 -18.46 -8.06 2.19
CA ILE A 23 -18.27 -7.85 0.78
C ILE A 23 -17.10 -8.79 0.56
N ALA A 24 -17.40 -9.97 0.03
CA ALA A 24 -16.40 -10.83 -0.57
C ALA A 24 -15.53 -9.87 -1.36
N GLN A 25 -14.29 -9.67 -0.89
CA GLN A 25 -13.41 -8.69 -1.51
C GLN A 25 -13.33 -9.11 -2.97
N SER A 26 -13.62 -8.18 -3.88
CA SER A 26 -13.89 -8.56 -5.26
C SER A 26 -12.71 -9.35 -5.82
N ASP A 27 -13.02 -10.41 -6.57
CA ASP A 27 -12.02 -11.20 -7.27
C ASP A 27 -11.08 -10.26 -8.01
N SER A 28 -9.79 -10.36 -7.73
CA SER A 28 -8.79 -9.52 -8.36
C SER A 28 -7.67 -10.37 -8.94
N GLU A 29 -7.07 -9.86 -10.00
CA GLU A 29 -5.98 -10.53 -10.71
C GLU A 29 -4.76 -9.60 -10.75
N ILE A 30 -3.56 -10.18 -10.66
CA ILE A 30 -2.32 -9.43 -10.78
C ILE A 30 -1.73 -9.68 -12.16
N PHE A 31 -1.50 -8.59 -12.89
CA PHE A 31 -0.81 -8.59 -14.18
C PHE A 31 0.60 -8.03 -14.01
N LEU A 32 1.58 -8.69 -14.63
CA LEU A 32 2.95 -8.22 -14.82
C LEU A 32 3.10 -7.79 -16.27
N LEU A 33 3.67 -6.62 -16.50
CA LEU A 33 3.89 -6.04 -17.82
C LEU A 33 5.35 -5.59 -17.91
N ASP A 34 5.99 -5.86 -19.04
CA ASP A 34 7.24 -5.19 -19.38
C ASP A 34 6.91 -3.82 -19.99
N ILE A 35 7.72 -2.82 -19.66
CA ILE A 35 7.54 -1.45 -20.13
C ILE A 35 8.86 -0.88 -20.67
N LYS A 36 8.75 -0.04 -21.70
CA LYS A 36 9.82 0.91 -22.08
C LYS A 36 9.29 2.32 -21.93
N PHE A 37 9.92 3.09 -21.07
CA PHE A 37 9.55 4.47 -20.82
C PHE A 37 10.59 5.43 -21.41
N LYS A 38 10.17 6.29 -22.35
CA LYS A 38 11.03 7.32 -22.96
C LYS A 38 10.22 8.58 -23.27
N GLN A 39 10.65 9.72 -22.75
CA GLN A 39 10.06 11.05 -23.05
C GLN A 39 8.52 11.09 -22.88
N ASP A 40 8.00 10.63 -21.75
CA ASP A 40 6.55 10.55 -21.46
C ASP A 40 5.75 9.75 -22.50
N LYS A 41 6.38 8.74 -23.09
CA LYS A 41 5.74 7.66 -23.84
C LYS A 41 6.09 6.35 -23.16
N ILE A 42 5.11 5.47 -23.09
CA ILE A 42 5.28 4.13 -22.56
C ILE A 42 4.89 3.14 -23.65
N GLU A 43 5.77 2.19 -23.90
CA GLU A 43 5.48 1.01 -24.72
C GLU A 43 5.30 -0.18 -23.77
N ILE A 44 4.29 -1.01 -24.04
CA ILE A 44 3.90 -2.15 -23.21
C ILE A 44 4.21 -3.44 -23.95
N PHE A 45 4.78 -4.42 -23.25
CA PHE A 45 5.14 -5.73 -23.80
C PHE A 45 4.87 -6.84 -22.77
N ASN A 46 4.84 -8.09 -23.25
CA ASN A 46 4.86 -9.30 -22.42
C ASN A 46 3.85 -9.28 -21.26
N VAL A 47 2.61 -8.87 -21.53
CA VAL A 47 1.57 -8.78 -20.51
C VAL A 47 1.14 -10.17 -20.06
N LYS A 48 1.27 -10.44 -18.75
CA LYS A 48 1.03 -11.75 -18.18
C LYS A 48 0.29 -11.67 -16.85
N LYS A 49 -0.76 -12.46 -16.69
CA LYS A 49 -1.38 -12.71 -15.38
C LYS A 49 -0.46 -13.60 -14.53
N ILE A 50 -0.09 -13.14 -13.34
CA ILE A 50 0.81 -13.86 -12.41
C ILE A 50 0.09 -14.42 -11.18
N SER A 51 -1.12 -13.95 -10.87
CA SER A 51 -1.98 -14.55 -9.84
C SER A 51 -2.66 -15.81 -10.39
N ASN A 52 -2.64 -16.89 -9.62
CA ASN A 52 -3.18 -18.20 -10.02
C ASN A 52 -4.52 -18.57 -9.36
N ASN A 53 -4.89 -17.94 -8.24
CA ASN A 53 -6.14 -18.25 -7.53
C ASN A 53 -7.24 -17.22 -7.79
N LYS A 54 -8.48 -17.65 -7.61
CA LYS A 54 -9.63 -16.74 -7.43
C LYS A 54 -9.56 -16.06 -6.06
N GLY A 55 -10.40 -15.06 -5.83
CA GLY A 55 -10.42 -14.29 -4.58
C GLY A 55 -9.42 -13.15 -4.58
N TYR A 56 -8.96 -12.80 -3.38
CA TYR A 56 -8.12 -11.63 -3.16
C TYR A 56 -6.68 -11.84 -3.67
N ASN A 57 -6.30 -11.11 -4.73
CA ASN A 57 -4.90 -11.00 -5.16
C ASN A 57 -4.50 -9.53 -5.25
N ASN A 58 -3.67 -9.04 -4.34
CA ASN A 58 -3.51 -7.61 -4.16
C ASN A 58 -2.14 -7.17 -3.64
N GLN A 59 -1.94 -5.85 -3.61
CA GLN A 59 -0.80 -5.17 -3.01
C GLN A 59 0.56 -5.69 -3.51
N PRO A 60 0.76 -5.82 -4.85
CA PRO A 60 2.06 -6.22 -5.37
C PRO A 60 3.12 -5.18 -5.03
N ILE A 61 4.31 -5.65 -4.70
CA ILE A 61 5.51 -4.83 -4.51
C ILE A 61 6.74 -5.57 -5.05
N PHE A 62 7.59 -4.86 -5.77
CA PHE A 62 8.86 -5.42 -6.22
C PHE A 62 9.89 -5.43 -5.08
N VAL A 63 10.54 -6.58 -4.87
CA VAL A 63 11.68 -6.72 -3.94
C VAL A 63 13.03 -6.76 -4.67
N SER A 64 13.00 -7.03 -5.96
CA SER A 64 14.08 -6.85 -6.95
C SER A 64 13.45 -6.66 -8.32
N ASN A 65 14.24 -6.57 -9.39
CA ASN A 65 13.70 -6.42 -10.74
C ASN A 65 12.80 -7.58 -11.17
N ASP A 66 13.13 -8.79 -10.73
CA ASP A 66 12.44 -10.02 -11.14
C ASP A 66 11.57 -10.65 -10.05
N LYS A 67 11.57 -10.11 -8.83
CA LYS A 67 10.85 -10.72 -7.70
C LYS A 67 9.78 -9.77 -7.18
N ILE A 68 8.56 -10.28 -7.08
CA ILE A 68 7.37 -9.56 -6.64
C ILE A 68 6.83 -10.28 -5.41
N LEU A 69 6.53 -9.53 -4.35
CA LEU A 69 5.69 -9.99 -3.25
C LEU A 69 4.27 -9.48 -3.48
N PHE A 70 3.28 -10.29 -3.15
CA PHE A 70 1.87 -9.88 -3.12
C PHE A 70 1.08 -10.74 -2.16
N THR A 71 -0.14 -10.33 -1.85
CA THR A 71 -1.10 -11.11 -1.09
C THR A 71 -1.94 -11.95 -2.04
N SER A 72 -2.12 -13.24 -1.76
CA SER A 72 -3.03 -14.11 -2.51
C SER A 72 -3.90 -14.93 -1.55
N GLU A 73 -5.17 -15.05 -1.88
CA GLU A 73 -6.10 -15.92 -1.15
C GLU A 73 -5.78 -17.40 -1.45
N ARG A 74 -5.76 -18.20 -0.39
CA ARG A 74 -5.69 -19.65 -0.40
C ARG A 74 -6.48 -20.19 0.78
N ASN A 75 -7.45 -21.07 0.52
CA ASN A 75 -8.29 -21.69 1.55
C ASN A 75 -9.01 -20.68 2.46
N LEU A 76 -9.61 -19.63 1.87
CA LEU A 76 -10.33 -18.55 2.58
C LEU A 76 -9.46 -17.70 3.52
N GLN A 77 -8.14 -17.82 3.39
CA GLN A 77 -7.16 -17.03 4.12
C GLN A 77 -6.20 -16.36 3.14
N ASN A 78 -5.73 -15.18 3.49
CA ASN A 78 -4.75 -14.48 2.67
C ASN A 78 -3.33 -14.82 3.14
N ASP A 79 -2.52 -15.27 2.21
CA ASP A 79 -1.11 -15.58 2.43
C ASP A 79 -0.20 -14.64 1.62
N ILE A 80 1.05 -14.52 2.06
CA ILE A 80 2.10 -13.80 1.33
C ILE A 80 2.70 -14.74 0.29
N VAL A 81 2.69 -14.28 -0.95
CA VAL A 81 3.24 -14.99 -2.12
C VAL A 81 4.42 -14.22 -2.68
N GLN A 82 5.42 -14.96 -3.17
CA GLN A 82 6.47 -14.44 -4.03
C GLN A 82 6.35 -15.03 -5.43
N TYR A 83 6.39 -14.18 -6.44
CA TYR A 83 6.57 -14.58 -7.83
C TYR A 83 7.96 -14.15 -8.32
N ASP A 84 8.64 -15.05 -9.01
CA ASP A 84 9.92 -14.82 -9.68
C ASP A 84 9.70 -14.88 -11.20
N SER A 85 9.88 -13.74 -11.89
CA SER A 85 9.71 -13.65 -13.34
C SER A 85 10.84 -14.29 -14.12
N SER A 86 12.03 -14.44 -13.54
CA SER A 86 13.18 -15.07 -14.21
C SER A 86 13.03 -16.59 -14.29
N GLU A 87 12.44 -17.19 -13.25
CA GLU A 87 12.19 -18.62 -13.16
C GLU A 87 10.75 -18.99 -13.56
N ASN A 88 9.89 -18.00 -13.75
CA ASN A 88 8.44 -18.19 -13.89
C ASN A 88 7.86 -19.07 -12.77
N SER A 89 8.23 -18.77 -11.53
CA SER A 89 7.88 -19.58 -10.36
C SER A 89 7.09 -18.77 -9.34
N LEU A 90 6.14 -19.42 -8.67
CA LEU A 90 5.30 -18.84 -7.63
C LEU A 90 5.44 -19.67 -6.36
N LYS A 91 5.71 -19.01 -5.24
CA LYS A 91 5.93 -19.64 -3.94
C LYS A 91 5.17 -18.91 -2.84
N TYR A 92 4.37 -19.65 -2.07
CA TYR A 92 3.83 -19.17 -0.81
C TYR A 92 4.94 -19.08 0.24
N LEU A 93 5.06 -17.92 0.86
CA LEU A 93 6.06 -17.65 1.89
C LEU A 93 5.50 -17.84 3.30
N THR A 94 4.18 -17.67 3.45
CA THR A 94 3.46 -17.90 4.70
C THR A 94 2.37 -18.96 4.51
N ASN A 95 1.99 -19.55 5.64
CA ASN A 95 0.86 -20.45 5.81
C ASN A 95 0.51 -20.42 7.31
N THR A 96 -0.07 -19.31 7.76
CA THR A 96 -0.36 -19.10 9.19
C THR A 96 -1.82 -19.37 9.49
N LEU A 97 -2.31 -18.98 10.68
CA LEU A 97 -3.76 -18.97 10.98
C LEU A 97 -4.35 -17.54 10.88
N THR A 98 -3.64 -16.61 10.24
CA THR A 98 -4.00 -15.19 10.11
C THR A 98 -4.02 -14.76 8.66
N SER A 99 -4.98 -13.94 8.25
CA SER A 99 -4.98 -13.35 6.90
C SER A 99 -3.98 -12.20 6.84
N GLU A 100 -3.06 -12.23 5.87
CA GLU A 100 -1.97 -11.28 5.73
C GLU A 100 -2.17 -10.32 4.55
N TYR A 101 -1.70 -9.08 4.67
CA TYR A 101 -1.93 -7.98 3.73
C TYR A 101 -0.73 -7.04 3.66
N SER A 102 -0.59 -6.30 2.55
CA SER A 102 0.44 -5.28 2.34
C SER A 102 1.86 -5.79 2.66
N PRO A 103 2.32 -6.89 2.02
CA PRO A 103 3.62 -7.46 2.33
C PRO A 103 4.75 -6.52 1.92
N ILE A 104 5.77 -6.34 2.76
CA ILE A 104 6.99 -5.59 2.40
C ILE A 104 8.23 -6.36 2.88
N ARG A 105 9.26 -6.42 2.03
CA ARG A 105 10.55 -7.01 2.42
C ARG A 105 11.23 -6.13 3.47
N TYR A 106 11.45 -6.68 4.67
CA TYR A 106 12.14 -5.97 5.76
C TYR A 106 13.66 -6.22 5.75
N LYS A 107 14.08 -7.49 5.64
CA LYS A 107 15.49 -7.92 5.58
C LYS A 107 15.61 -9.21 4.76
N LYS A 108 16.83 -9.70 4.54
CA LYS A 108 17.06 -11.05 4.01
C LYS A 108 16.25 -12.05 4.84
N ASN A 109 15.38 -12.81 4.17
CA ASN A 109 14.42 -13.78 4.74
C ASN A 109 13.33 -13.21 5.66
N LYS A 110 13.22 -11.89 5.85
CA LYS A 110 12.19 -11.29 6.70
C LYS A 110 11.22 -10.43 5.91
N ILE A 111 9.94 -10.66 6.13
CA ILE A 111 8.85 -9.93 5.50
C ILE A 111 7.96 -9.37 6.59
N THR A 112 7.45 -8.17 6.38
CA THR A 112 6.37 -7.62 7.18
C THR A 112 5.06 -7.71 6.44
N ALA A 113 3.97 -7.84 7.18
CA ALA A 113 2.62 -7.71 6.67
C ALA A 113 1.70 -7.18 7.78
N VAL A 114 0.65 -6.46 7.38
CA VAL A 114 -0.52 -6.27 8.24
C VAL A 114 -1.27 -7.59 8.26
N SER A 115 -1.78 -8.00 9.41
CA SER A 115 -2.37 -9.33 9.55
C SER A 115 -3.55 -9.29 10.51
N LEU A 116 -4.62 -9.97 10.12
CA LEU A 116 -5.86 -10.13 10.86
C LEU A 116 -5.93 -11.55 11.39
N ASP A 117 -6.06 -11.71 12.71
CA ASP A 117 -6.30 -13.02 13.29
C ASP A 117 -7.79 -13.40 13.30
N LYS A 118 -8.09 -14.60 13.80
CA LYS A 118 -9.44 -15.16 13.84
C LYS A 118 -10.40 -14.39 14.77
N LYS A 119 -9.89 -13.55 15.68
CA LYS A 119 -10.69 -12.68 16.53
C LYS A 119 -10.94 -11.32 15.88
N GLY A 120 -10.34 -11.06 14.72
CA GLY A 120 -10.39 -9.79 14.03
C GLY A 120 -9.36 -8.78 14.56
N GLU A 121 -8.41 -9.20 15.40
CA GLU A 121 -7.36 -8.31 15.88
C GLU A 121 -6.30 -8.10 14.78
N GLN A 122 -5.94 -6.84 14.56
CA GLN A 122 -5.01 -6.44 13.50
C GLN A 122 -3.63 -6.10 14.08
N TYR A 123 -2.58 -6.69 13.50
CA TYR A 123 -1.20 -6.43 13.88
C TYR A 123 -0.30 -6.25 12.66
N LEU A 124 0.73 -5.41 12.82
CA LEU A 124 1.93 -5.50 11.98
C LEU A 124 2.78 -6.67 12.47
N ARG A 125 2.98 -7.69 11.64
CA ARG A 125 3.85 -8.84 11.97
C ARG A 125 5.13 -8.78 11.14
N ILE A 126 6.25 -9.15 11.76
CA ILE A 126 7.53 -9.43 11.09
C ILE A 126 7.70 -10.94 11.07
N TYR A 127 7.56 -11.55 9.89
CA TYR A 127 7.77 -12.96 9.63
C TYR A 127 9.24 -13.24 9.32
N ASP A 128 9.80 -14.28 9.92
CA ASP A 128 11.02 -14.94 9.46
C ASP A 128 10.63 -16.15 8.62
N ILE A 129 10.82 -16.03 7.31
CA ILE A 129 10.40 -17.04 6.32
C ILE A 129 11.28 -18.29 6.41
N LYS A 130 12.51 -18.17 6.90
CA LYS A 130 13.42 -19.31 7.02
C LYS A 130 13.01 -20.19 8.22
N ASP A 131 12.74 -19.54 9.35
CA ASP A 131 12.48 -20.23 10.60
C ASP A 131 10.98 -20.49 10.84
N ASN A 132 10.11 -20.00 9.95
CA ASN A 132 8.64 -20.05 10.06
C ASN A 132 8.12 -19.48 11.40
N THR A 133 8.71 -18.36 11.83
CA THR A 133 8.33 -17.66 13.06
C THR A 133 7.88 -16.24 12.75
N PHE A 134 7.23 -15.58 13.70
CA PHE A 134 6.91 -14.17 13.59
C PHE A 134 7.05 -13.45 14.93
N LYS A 135 7.10 -12.12 14.87
CA LYS A 135 6.95 -11.25 16.04
C LYS A 135 6.13 -10.00 15.72
N ILE A 136 5.51 -9.44 16.74
CA ILE A 136 4.79 -8.17 16.69
C ILE A 136 5.71 -7.09 17.30
N PRO A 137 6.10 -6.04 16.55
CA PRO A 137 7.04 -5.03 17.04
C PRO A 137 6.43 -4.13 18.13
N PHE A 138 5.13 -3.83 18.02
CA PHE A 138 4.34 -3.03 18.95
C PHE A 138 2.84 -3.34 18.75
N THR A 139 1.99 -3.01 19.73
CA THR A 139 0.55 -3.37 19.75
C THR A 139 -0.38 -2.18 19.99
N ASP A 140 0.16 -1.02 20.33
CA ASP A 140 -0.55 0.22 20.65
C ASP A 140 -0.93 1.04 19.40
N LYS A 141 -0.58 0.57 18.20
CA LYS A 141 -0.93 1.17 16.91
C LYS A 141 -1.47 0.13 15.93
N ILE A 142 -2.68 0.37 15.44
CA ILE A 142 -3.35 -0.46 14.41
C ILE A 142 -2.88 -0.02 13.02
N VAL A 143 -1.73 -0.51 12.58
CA VAL A 143 -1.15 -0.17 11.27
C VAL A 143 -2.00 -0.75 10.14
N GLY A 144 -2.50 0.10 9.23
CA GLY A 144 -3.20 -0.33 8.01
C GLY A 144 -2.28 -0.39 6.78
N TYR A 145 -1.42 0.60 6.61
CA TYR A 145 -0.48 0.70 5.49
C TYR A 145 0.83 1.31 5.98
N TYR A 146 1.95 0.93 5.37
CA TYR A 146 3.25 1.37 5.83
C TYR A 146 4.31 1.26 4.74
N ASN A 147 5.43 1.93 4.95
CA ASN A 147 6.66 1.75 4.18
C ASN A 147 7.87 1.98 5.09
N TYR A 148 9.05 1.58 4.64
CA TYR A 148 10.30 1.75 5.38
C TYR A 148 11.02 3.01 4.95
N SER A 149 11.71 3.65 5.89
CA SER A 149 12.83 4.51 5.53
C SER A 149 13.96 3.65 4.94
N LYS A 150 14.50 4.09 3.80
CA LYS A 150 15.68 3.51 3.16
C LYS A 150 16.99 3.94 3.83
N GLN A 151 16.99 5.01 4.64
CA GLN A 151 18.20 5.55 5.28
C GLN A 151 18.22 5.38 6.80
N ILE A 152 17.07 5.52 7.47
CA ILE A 152 16.94 5.46 8.93
C ILE A 152 16.57 4.05 9.36
N LYS A 153 17.52 3.38 10.01
CA LYS A 153 17.37 1.99 10.45
C LYS A 153 16.19 1.82 11.40
N ASN A 154 15.37 0.79 11.15
CA ASN A 154 14.18 0.41 11.94
C ASN A 154 13.03 1.43 11.91
N LEU A 155 13.10 2.51 11.13
CA LEU A 155 12.01 3.47 11.01
C LEU A 155 11.02 3.02 9.93
N ILE A 156 9.74 2.97 10.30
CA ILE A 156 8.63 2.89 9.35
C ILE A 156 7.82 4.18 9.38
N ILE A 157 7.20 4.48 8.25
CA ILE A 157 6.12 5.47 8.14
C ILE A 157 4.86 4.65 7.91
N SER A 158 3.79 4.94 8.65
CA SER A 158 2.56 4.14 8.63
C SER A 158 1.31 4.98 8.78
N SER A 159 0.29 4.65 8.00
CA SER A 159 -1.09 5.07 8.24
C SER A 159 -1.73 4.11 9.23
N VAL A 160 -2.05 4.62 10.41
CA VAL A 160 -2.63 3.92 11.56
C VAL A 160 -4.12 4.24 11.62
N LEU A 161 -4.95 3.22 11.83
CA LEU A 161 -6.39 3.40 12.03
C LEU A 161 -6.65 3.97 13.44
N GLU A 162 -7.14 5.21 13.49
CA GLU A 162 -7.53 5.90 14.74
C GLU A 162 -8.79 6.72 14.47
N ASN A 163 -9.79 6.66 15.36
CA ASN A 163 -11.02 7.46 15.26
C ASN A 163 -11.72 7.44 13.88
N ASN A 164 -11.78 6.27 13.24
CA ASN A 164 -12.33 6.07 11.90
C ASN A 164 -11.60 6.82 10.76
N GLU A 165 -10.37 7.28 11.00
CA GLU A 165 -9.48 7.84 9.97
C GLU A 165 -8.11 7.14 9.95
N LEU A 166 -7.31 7.46 8.94
CA LEU A 166 -5.93 7.03 8.84
C LEU A 166 -4.99 8.16 9.26
N VAL A 167 -4.31 7.98 10.38
CA VAL A 167 -3.34 8.91 10.93
C VAL A 167 -1.93 8.47 10.58
N LEU A 168 -1.14 9.37 10.01
CA LEU A 168 0.24 9.12 9.60
C LEU A 168 1.18 9.30 10.79
N TYR A 169 1.87 8.20 11.11
CA TYR A 169 2.94 8.16 12.11
C TYR A 169 4.25 7.74 11.49
N THR A 170 5.34 8.12 12.12
CA THR A 170 6.58 7.34 12.05
C THR A 170 6.75 6.51 13.30
N SER A 171 7.30 5.32 13.17
CA SER A 171 7.47 4.38 14.28
C SER A 171 8.82 3.70 14.22
N ASN A 172 9.54 3.66 15.34
CA ASN A 172 10.79 2.91 15.44
C ASN A 172 10.52 1.48 15.91
N LEU A 173 10.78 0.49 15.05
CA LEU A 173 10.52 -0.93 15.33
C LEU A 173 11.38 -1.52 16.47
N LYS A 174 12.41 -0.81 16.94
CA LYS A 174 13.25 -1.22 18.06
C LYS A 174 12.83 -0.55 19.37
N THR A 175 12.70 0.78 19.37
CA THR A 175 12.35 1.54 20.60
C THR A 175 10.86 1.59 20.88
N LYS A 176 10.02 1.31 19.86
CA LYS A 176 8.55 1.42 19.90
C LYS A 176 8.07 2.86 20.08
N GLU A 177 8.93 3.83 19.82
CA GLU A 177 8.54 5.24 19.85
C GLU A 177 7.79 5.59 18.57
N HIS A 178 6.73 6.39 18.74
CA HIS A 178 5.85 6.85 17.68
C HIS A 178 5.90 8.38 17.60
N THR A 179 6.02 8.93 16.39
CA THR A 179 5.96 10.37 16.14
C THR A 179 4.81 10.65 15.17
N TYR A 180 3.85 11.46 15.61
CA TYR A 180 2.77 11.94 14.76
C TYR A 180 3.33 12.78 13.61
N VAL A 181 2.79 12.59 12.41
CA VAL A 181 3.18 13.35 11.21
C VAL A 181 1.99 14.12 10.64
N ASP A 182 0.88 13.44 10.39
CA ASP A 182 -0.31 14.03 9.76
C ASP A 182 -1.55 13.17 10.03
N ASN A 183 -2.75 13.65 9.67
CA ASN A 183 -4.00 12.90 9.76
C ASN A 183 -4.80 12.93 8.45
N ASN A 184 -5.91 12.19 8.41
CA ASN A 184 -6.75 11.99 7.22
C ASN A 184 -5.95 11.61 5.96
N THR A 185 -5.13 10.58 6.08
CA THR A 185 -4.23 10.09 5.03
C THR A 185 -4.82 8.92 4.23
N GLY A 186 -4.18 8.59 3.11
CA GLY A 186 -4.49 7.40 2.31
C GLY A 186 -3.55 6.23 2.56
N ARG A 187 -3.76 5.16 1.80
CA ARG A 187 -2.99 3.91 1.84
C ARG A 187 -1.65 3.97 1.13
N SER A 188 -1.49 4.89 0.18
CA SER A 188 -0.30 4.99 -0.65
C SER A 188 0.78 5.78 0.08
N ILE A 189 1.87 5.08 0.43
CA ILE A 189 3.05 5.60 1.12
C ILE A 189 4.29 5.09 0.36
N HIS A 190 5.06 6.01 -0.22
CA HIS A 190 6.18 5.62 -1.09
C HIS A 190 7.44 6.45 -0.81
N ASN A 191 8.61 5.81 -0.83
CA ASN A 191 9.86 6.56 -0.88
C ASN A 191 9.92 7.34 -2.19
N ILE A 192 10.23 8.63 -2.08
CA ILE A 192 10.50 9.45 -3.25
C ILE A 192 11.93 9.19 -3.69
N PRO A 193 12.20 9.01 -4.99
CA PRO A 193 13.56 8.79 -5.45
C PRO A 193 14.49 9.97 -5.11
N LYS A 194 15.69 9.64 -4.60
CA LYS A 194 16.60 10.59 -3.94
C LYS A 194 16.98 11.80 -4.80
N TYR A 195 17.19 11.64 -6.11
CA TYR A 195 17.60 12.76 -6.97
C TYR A 195 16.53 13.86 -7.08
N LYS A 196 15.26 13.60 -6.72
CA LYS A 196 14.21 14.63 -6.77
C LYS A 196 14.43 15.74 -5.73
N PHE A 197 14.93 15.37 -4.54
CA PHE A 197 15.12 16.30 -3.41
C PHE A 197 16.54 16.30 -2.83
N GLY A 198 17.47 15.50 -3.36
CA GLY A 198 18.83 15.31 -2.83
C GLY A 198 18.91 14.44 -1.56
N GLN A 199 17.79 14.23 -0.87
CA GLN A 199 17.68 13.45 0.36
C GLN A 199 16.44 12.55 0.34
N GLU A 200 16.35 11.62 1.30
CA GLU A 200 15.13 10.83 1.46
C GLU A 200 13.95 11.71 1.87
N LYS A 201 12.84 11.54 1.15
CA LYS A 201 11.51 12.03 1.50
C LYS A 201 10.54 10.88 1.27
N ILE A 202 9.43 10.86 2.00
CA ILE A 202 8.38 9.87 1.81
C ILE A 202 7.12 10.59 1.39
N SER A 203 6.56 10.18 0.26
CA SER A 203 5.27 10.65 -0.22
C SER A 203 4.13 9.88 0.44
N TYR A 204 3.01 10.57 0.64
CA TYR A 204 1.74 9.99 1.08
C TYR A 204 0.56 10.75 0.46
N ILE A 205 -0.60 10.11 0.40
CA ILE A 205 -1.85 10.78 0.00
C ILE A 205 -2.49 11.45 1.21
N SER A 206 -2.78 12.75 1.08
CA SER A 206 -3.60 13.51 2.03
C SER A 206 -5.01 13.66 1.48
N LYS A 207 -6.01 13.28 2.27
CA LYS A 207 -7.44 13.31 1.93
C LYS A 207 -8.20 14.43 2.62
N LYS A 208 -7.48 15.44 3.13
CA LYS A 208 -8.05 16.57 3.88
C LYS A 208 -8.95 17.47 3.04
N ASP A 209 -8.66 17.57 1.75
CA ASP A 209 -9.36 18.43 0.81
C ASP A 209 -10.29 17.61 -0.11
N SER A 210 -11.21 18.30 -0.80
CA SER A 210 -12.11 17.66 -1.77
C SER A 210 -11.36 17.00 -2.93
N ILE A 211 -10.25 17.60 -3.35
CA ILE A 211 -9.28 17.01 -4.26
C ILE A 211 -8.08 16.57 -3.42
N TRP A 212 -7.79 15.27 -3.40
CA TRP A 212 -6.71 14.74 -2.59
C TRP A 212 -5.35 15.20 -3.09
N ASN A 213 -4.42 15.36 -2.16
CA ASN A 213 -3.07 15.84 -2.42
C ASN A 213 -2.05 14.70 -2.31
N ILE A 214 -1.05 14.72 -3.17
CA ILE A 214 0.19 13.95 -3.00
C ILE A 214 1.13 14.84 -2.20
N ASN A 215 1.32 14.53 -0.92
CA ASN A 215 2.22 15.23 -0.03
C ASN A 215 3.54 14.46 0.12
N TYR A 216 4.56 15.12 0.67
CA TYR A 216 5.73 14.45 1.22
C TYR A 216 6.01 14.89 2.65
N VAL A 217 6.64 14.02 3.43
CA VAL A 217 7.25 14.32 4.73
C VAL A 217 8.78 14.33 4.63
N ASP A 218 9.39 15.31 5.27
CA ASP A 218 10.82 15.35 5.57
C ASP A 218 11.13 14.68 6.91
N LEU A 219 11.77 13.52 6.89
CA LEU A 219 12.03 12.74 8.11
C LEU A 219 13.03 13.40 9.07
N SER A 220 13.74 14.46 8.66
CA SER A 220 14.69 15.18 9.52
C SER A 220 14.02 16.16 10.49
N ASN A 221 12.83 16.65 10.14
CA ASN A 221 12.12 17.71 10.89
C ASN A 221 10.60 17.53 10.90
N TYR A 222 10.10 16.44 10.32
CA TYR A 222 8.69 16.06 10.18
C TYR A 222 7.79 17.11 9.49
N LYS A 223 8.37 18.08 8.76
CA LYS A 223 7.58 19.02 7.97
C LYS A 223 7.00 18.32 6.74
N THR A 224 5.74 18.61 6.46
CA THR A 224 5.02 18.12 5.29
C THR A 224 4.80 19.24 4.27
N LYS A 225 4.80 18.88 2.98
CA LYS A 225 4.46 19.80 1.88
C LYS A 225 3.78 19.06 0.74
N THR A 226 2.92 19.75 0.01
CA THR A 226 2.26 19.26 -1.19
C THR A 226 3.20 19.23 -2.39
N ILE A 227 3.13 18.15 -3.17
CA ILE A 227 3.82 18.00 -4.46
C ILE A 227 2.87 18.42 -5.59
N THR A 228 1.68 17.82 -5.62
CA THR A 228 0.64 18.01 -6.63
C THR A 228 -0.68 17.42 -6.13
N THR A 229 -1.78 17.64 -6.86
CA THR A 229 -3.05 16.96 -6.63
C THR A 229 -3.10 15.59 -7.31
N THR A 230 -3.88 14.68 -6.74
CA THR A 230 -4.19 13.38 -7.35
C THR A 230 -5.05 13.53 -8.60
N LEU A 231 -4.97 12.55 -9.50
CA LEU A 231 -5.88 12.43 -10.63
C LEU A 231 -7.19 11.78 -10.15
N ASN A 232 -8.32 12.49 -10.23
CA ASN A 232 -9.65 11.96 -9.89
C ASN A 232 -9.73 11.32 -8.49
N ASN A 233 -9.00 11.86 -7.51
CA ASN A 233 -8.87 11.25 -6.17
C ASN A 233 -8.39 9.79 -6.22
N ASN A 234 -7.61 9.42 -7.23
CA ASN A 234 -7.00 8.09 -7.25
C ASN A 234 -5.90 7.99 -6.20
N GLU A 235 -5.91 6.88 -5.48
CA GLU A 235 -5.07 6.71 -4.30
C GLU A 235 -3.71 6.09 -4.62
N ASP A 236 -3.63 5.24 -5.63
CA ASP A 236 -2.43 4.46 -5.91
C ASP A 236 -1.53 5.13 -6.94
N ILE A 237 -0.28 5.34 -6.53
CA ILE A 237 0.77 5.92 -7.37
C ILE A 237 2.03 5.06 -7.30
N CYS A 238 2.91 5.22 -8.27
CA CYS A 238 4.30 4.81 -8.12
C CYS A 238 5.24 5.87 -8.72
N TRP A 239 6.50 5.84 -8.29
CA TRP A 239 7.51 6.83 -8.69
C TRP A 239 8.48 6.23 -9.68
N PHE A 240 8.69 6.90 -10.81
CA PHE A 240 9.83 6.60 -11.69
C PHE A 240 11.13 7.16 -11.10
N LYS A 241 12.27 6.51 -11.41
CA LYS A 241 13.64 7.02 -11.25
C LYS A 241 13.95 8.41 -11.86
N ASP A 242 13.06 9.11 -12.55
CA ASP A 242 13.34 10.47 -13.08
C ASP A 242 12.58 11.61 -12.37
N GLY A 243 11.58 11.25 -11.57
CA GLY A 243 10.90 12.09 -10.59
C GLY A 243 9.44 12.30 -10.97
N SER A 244 9.03 11.66 -12.05
CA SER A 244 7.65 11.57 -12.48
C SER A 244 6.89 10.54 -11.65
N ILE A 245 5.57 10.77 -11.56
CA ILE A 245 4.63 9.96 -10.82
C ILE A 245 3.71 9.29 -11.83
N LEU A 246 3.54 7.99 -11.70
CA LEU A 246 2.58 7.20 -12.47
C LEU A 246 1.37 6.90 -11.60
N THR A 247 0.19 6.97 -12.19
CA THR A 247 -1.07 6.55 -11.58
C THR A 247 -1.98 5.93 -12.64
N SER A 248 -3.13 5.40 -12.24
CA SER A 248 -4.14 4.86 -13.12
C SER A 248 -5.50 5.51 -12.90
N HIS A 249 -6.38 5.39 -13.90
CA HIS A 249 -7.80 5.59 -13.72
C HIS A 249 -8.55 4.65 -14.67
N LYS A 250 -9.33 3.72 -14.10
CA LYS A 250 -9.87 2.55 -14.82
C LYS A 250 -8.73 1.76 -15.49
N ASN A 251 -8.74 1.65 -16.80
CA ASN A 251 -7.77 0.96 -17.65
C ASN A 251 -6.62 1.85 -18.16
N ASN A 252 -6.65 3.14 -17.86
CA ASN A 252 -5.70 4.09 -18.42
C ASN A 252 -4.56 4.39 -17.45
N LEU A 253 -3.34 4.49 -17.99
CA LEU A 253 -2.16 4.95 -17.26
C LEU A 253 -1.94 6.45 -17.49
N TYR A 254 -1.61 7.18 -16.44
CA TYR A 254 -1.34 8.61 -16.47
C TYR A 254 -0.04 8.95 -15.77
N ILE A 255 0.67 9.94 -16.29
CA ILE A 255 1.92 10.43 -15.73
C ILE A 255 1.83 11.90 -15.33
N PHE A 256 2.48 12.24 -14.23
CA PHE A 256 2.74 13.61 -13.83
C PHE A 256 4.25 13.84 -13.77
N ASN A 257 4.73 14.86 -14.49
CA ASN A 257 6.12 15.29 -14.46
C ASN A 257 6.19 16.81 -14.25
N SER A 258 6.53 17.23 -13.03
CA SER A 258 6.58 18.63 -12.63
C SER A 258 7.60 19.48 -13.41
N LYS A 259 8.54 18.85 -14.13
CA LYS A 259 9.49 19.56 -15.00
C LYS A 259 8.90 19.91 -16.37
N LEU A 260 7.83 19.24 -16.78
CA LEU A 260 7.27 19.33 -18.13
C LEU A 260 5.85 19.92 -18.13
N SER A 261 5.03 19.57 -17.14
CA SER A 261 3.63 20.01 -17.06
C SER A 261 3.15 20.10 -15.61
N LYS A 262 2.14 20.95 -15.38
CA LYS A 262 1.39 21.00 -14.11
C LYS A 262 0.23 20.00 -14.06
N ASN A 263 -0.09 19.36 -15.19
CA ASN A 263 -1.24 18.47 -15.32
C ASN A 263 -0.80 17.02 -15.52
N TRP A 264 -1.67 16.09 -15.13
CA TRP A 264 -1.56 14.68 -15.50
C TRP A 264 -1.74 14.51 -17.00
N LYS A 265 -0.90 13.67 -17.61
CA LYS A 265 -0.94 13.34 -19.03
C LYS A 265 -1.29 11.87 -19.20
N LEU A 266 -2.25 11.57 -20.07
CA LEU A 266 -2.56 10.20 -20.49
C LEU A 266 -1.35 9.59 -21.21
N LEU A 267 -0.95 8.39 -20.81
CA LEU A 267 0.12 7.64 -21.47
C LEU A 267 -0.44 6.61 -22.45
N CYS A 268 -1.30 5.72 -21.98
CA CYS A 268 -1.92 4.66 -22.78
C CYS A 268 -3.13 4.07 -22.07
N SER A 269 -3.92 3.29 -22.82
CA SER A 269 -4.94 2.37 -22.30
C SER A 269 -4.38 0.95 -22.26
N LEU A 270 -4.80 0.15 -21.28
CA LEU A 270 -4.49 -1.28 -21.17
C LEU A 270 -5.69 -2.19 -21.52
N GLU A 271 -6.74 -1.63 -22.12
CA GLU A 271 -7.97 -2.36 -22.45
C GLU A 271 -7.74 -3.57 -23.34
N GLU A 272 -6.84 -3.43 -24.32
CA GLU A 272 -6.49 -4.50 -25.27
C GLU A 272 -5.90 -5.74 -24.59
N TYR A 273 -5.38 -5.59 -23.37
CA TYR A 273 -4.85 -6.69 -22.55
C TYR A 273 -5.87 -7.27 -21.57
N GLY A 274 -7.14 -6.86 -21.66
CA GLY A 274 -8.21 -7.28 -20.74
C GLY A 274 -8.11 -6.64 -19.34
N ILE A 275 -7.30 -5.59 -19.18
CA ILE A 275 -7.15 -4.84 -17.93
C ILE A 275 -8.12 -3.66 -17.98
N THR A 276 -9.18 -3.71 -17.17
CA THR A 276 -10.30 -2.76 -17.25
C THR A 276 -10.39 -1.84 -16.04
N ASN A 277 -9.91 -2.29 -14.88
CA ASN A 277 -10.04 -1.55 -13.63
C ASN A 277 -8.82 -1.74 -12.73
N ILE A 278 -7.82 -0.87 -12.92
CA ILE A 278 -6.55 -0.90 -12.18
C ILE A 278 -6.76 -0.31 -10.80
N SER A 279 -6.67 -1.13 -9.76
CA SER A 279 -6.86 -0.71 -8.37
C SER A 279 -5.57 -0.62 -7.56
N ARG A 280 -4.44 -1.15 -8.06
CA ARG A 280 -3.08 -0.96 -7.52
C ARG A 280 -2.08 -0.91 -8.65
N ILE A 281 -0.97 -0.21 -8.41
CA ILE A 281 0.16 -0.13 -9.33
C ILE A 281 1.48 -0.19 -8.57
N ALA A 282 2.43 -0.97 -9.07
CA ALA A 282 3.81 -1.00 -8.60
C ALA A 282 4.76 -1.03 -9.79
N ILE A 283 5.93 -0.41 -9.63
CA ILE A 283 7.01 -0.39 -10.61
C ILE A 283 8.25 -1.02 -10.00
N ASN A 284 9.00 -1.76 -10.82
CA ASN A 284 10.21 -2.41 -10.36
C ASN A 284 11.39 -1.43 -10.21
N PRO A 285 12.47 -1.82 -9.52
CA PRO A 285 13.60 -0.94 -9.31
C PRO A 285 14.21 -0.40 -10.59
N ASP A 286 14.13 -1.10 -11.73
CA ASP A 286 14.67 -0.65 -13.01
C ASP A 286 13.76 0.20 -13.89
N ASN A 287 12.51 0.39 -13.51
CA ASN A 287 11.47 1.05 -14.31
C ASN A 287 11.19 0.36 -15.66
N ASP A 288 11.42 -0.94 -15.77
CA ASP A 288 11.13 -1.73 -16.97
C ASP A 288 9.99 -2.73 -16.76
N LYS A 289 9.41 -2.81 -15.55
CA LYS A 289 8.24 -3.66 -15.26
C LYS A 289 7.19 -2.97 -14.39
N LEU A 290 5.92 -3.22 -14.68
CA LEU A 290 4.77 -2.86 -13.85
C LEU A 290 4.05 -4.11 -13.34
N ALA A 291 3.62 -4.06 -12.08
CA ALA A 291 2.66 -5.01 -11.53
C ALA A 291 1.36 -4.26 -11.20
N LEU A 292 0.24 -4.74 -11.75
CA LEU A 292 -1.07 -4.10 -11.66
C LEU A 292 -2.10 -5.05 -11.04
N VAL A 293 -2.98 -4.53 -10.21
CA VAL A 293 -4.16 -5.27 -9.75
C VAL A 293 -5.35 -4.87 -10.62
N ASN A 294 -5.91 -5.83 -11.35
CA ASN A 294 -7.17 -5.69 -12.08
C ASN A 294 -8.31 -6.19 -11.19
N SER A 295 -9.15 -5.28 -10.71
CA SER A 295 -10.31 -5.61 -9.87
C SER A 295 -11.53 -5.88 -10.72
N LYS A 296 -12.14 -7.06 -10.58
CA LYS A 296 -13.37 -7.43 -11.28
C LYS A 296 -14.61 -6.84 -10.63
#